data_AF-A0A8H8N6E2-F1
#
_entry.id   AF-A0A8H8N6E2-F1
#
_cell.length_a   1.000
_cell.length_b   1.000
_cell.length_c   1.000
_cell.angle_alpha   90.00
_cell.angle_beta   90.00
_cell.angle_gamma   90.00
#
_symmetry.space_group_name_H-M   'P 1'
#
loop_
_entity.id
_entity.type
_entity.pdbx_description
1 polymer ?
#
loop_
_entity_poly.entity_id
_entity_poly.type
_entity_poly.pdbx_seq_one_letter_code
_entity_poly.pdbx_strand_id
1 'polypeptide(L)'
;MFKHLTTQASNMGSTVASIGTTGVKMANTLTGGVIGKQLPVEDLGPKPEVGPIPPRDPPHMRPARILSLDGGGVRGYSALIILQAFMLRLKIFLNSEEDILPADYFDLIIGTSTGGIMALMLGRLRMTVNDAIKSYQLLSSKILVVE
;
A
#
# COMPACT_ATOMS: atom_id res chain seq x y z
N MET A 1 -8.03 13.35 -43.73
CA MET A 1 -9.01 13.08 -42.65
C MET A 1 -8.42 12.28 -41.46
N PHE A 2 -7.10 12.09 -41.33
CA PHE A 2 -6.48 11.31 -40.24
C PHE A 2 -5.52 12.11 -39.32
N LYS A 3 -5.38 13.43 -39.53
CA LYS A 3 -4.51 14.28 -38.68
C LYS A 3 -5.24 15.00 -37.54
N HIS A 4 -6.56 14.86 -37.43
CA HIS A 4 -7.35 15.49 -36.36
C HIS A 4 -7.70 14.56 -35.19
N LEU A 5 -7.44 13.24 -35.29
CA LEU A 5 -7.69 12.29 -34.20
C LEU A 5 -6.48 12.12 -33.26
N THR A 6 -5.27 12.41 -33.72
CA THR A 6 -4.04 12.32 -32.90
C THR A 6 -3.90 13.46 -31.89
N THR A 7 -4.50 14.63 -32.16
CA THR A 7 -4.44 15.80 -31.27
C THR A 7 -5.39 15.69 -30.06
N GLN A 8 -6.42 14.83 -30.11
CA GLN A 8 -7.31 14.61 -28.96
C GLN A 8 -6.74 13.61 -27.94
N ALA A 9 -5.91 12.65 -28.35
CA ALA A 9 -5.26 11.71 -27.44
C ALA A 9 -4.10 12.35 -26.63
N SER A 10 -3.40 13.33 -27.20
CA SER A 10 -2.32 14.05 -26.51
C SER A 10 -2.84 14.99 -25.40
N ASN A 11 -4.05 15.52 -25.54
CA ASN A 11 -4.65 16.41 -24.55
C ASN A 11 -5.36 15.68 -23.40
N MET A 12 -5.63 14.37 -23.52
CA MET A 12 -6.10 13.57 -22.38
C MET A 12 -4.94 13.05 -21.51
N GLY A 13 -3.73 12.89 -22.06
CA GLY A 13 -2.55 12.47 -21.30
C GLY A 13 -2.06 13.51 -20.28
N SER A 14 -2.19 14.80 -20.59
CA SER A 14 -1.75 15.89 -19.70
C SER A 14 -2.76 16.18 -18.58
N THR A 15 -4.06 15.96 -18.80
CA THR A 15 -5.10 16.15 -17.76
C THR A 15 -5.10 15.02 -16.73
N VAL A 16 -4.83 13.77 -17.12
CA VAL A 16 -4.74 12.65 -16.15
C VAL A 16 -3.42 12.71 -15.34
N ALA A 17 -2.34 13.22 -15.94
CA ALA A 17 -1.06 13.44 -15.25
C ALA A 17 -1.12 14.62 -14.25
N SER A 18 -1.92 15.66 -14.50
CA SER A 18 -2.04 16.83 -13.60
C SER A 18 -2.89 16.53 -12.35
N ILE A 19 -3.91 15.68 -12.49
CA ILE A 19 -4.74 15.22 -11.37
C ILE A 19 -3.92 14.32 -10.43
N GLY A 20 -3.08 13.43 -11.00
CA GLY A 20 -2.19 12.56 -10.24
C GLY A 20 -1.07 13.31 -9.51
N THR A 21 -0.44 14.32 -10.14
CA THR A 21 0.68 15.04 -9.52
C THR A 21 0.25 15.96 -8.39
N THR A 22 -0.95 16.55 -8.45
CA THR A 22 -1.47 17.38 -7.36
C THR A 22 -1.84 16.53 -6.15
N GLY A 23 -2.50 15.38 -6.37
CA GLY A 23 -2.80 14.42 -5.32
C GLY A 23 -1.54 13.84 -4.67
N VAL A 24 -0.53 13.47 -5.47
CA VAL A 24 0.75 12.99 -4.96
C VAL A 24 1.50 14.07 -4.19
N LYS A 25 1.54 15.32 -4.67
CA LYS A 25 2.16 16.45 -3.93
C LYS A 25 1.46 16.70 -2.60
N MET A 26 0.13 16.73 -2.59
CA MET A 26 -0.65 16.95 -1.37
C MET A 26 -0.48 15.78 -0.38
N ALA A 27 -0.51 14.54 -0.86
CA ALA A 27 -0.25 13.37 -0.04
C ALA A 27 1.19 13.36 0.51
N ASN A 28 2.17 13.81 -0.28
CA ASN A 28 3.56 13.91 0.15
C ASN A 28 3.73 15.00 1.22
N THR A 29 3.03 16.13 1.10
CA THR A 29 3.00 17.18 2.14
C THR A 29 2.34 16.68 3.43
N LEU A 30 1.21 15.96 3.32
CA LEU A 30 0.49 15.41 4.48
C LEU A 30 1.23 14.30 5.21
N THR A 31 2.21 13.67 4.56
CA THR A 31 3.01 12.57 5.13
C THR A 31 4.44 13.00 5.48
N GLY A 32 4.77 14.29 5.39
CA GLY A 32 6.12 14.80 5.73
C GLY A 32 7.21 14.42 4.72
N GLY A 33 6.86 14.19 3.46
CA GLY A 33 7.84 13.92 2.39
C GLY A 33 8.22 12.44 2.23
N VAL A 34 7.42 11.52 2.78
CA VAL A 34 7.73 10.08 2.82
C VAL A 34 7.23 9.34 1.57
N ILE A 35 6.25 9.89 0.84
CA ILE A 35 5.69 9.24 -0.35
C ILE A 35 6.69 9.30 -1.51
N GLY A 36 7.14 8.13 -1.95
CA GLY A 36 8.01 7.98 -3.12
C GLY A 36 9.52 8.04 -2.82
N LYS A 37 9.94 8.21 -1.57
CA LYS A 37 11.33 7.96 -1.20
C LYS A 37 11.57 6.45 -1.16
N GLN A 38 12.35 5.95 -2.11
CA GLN A 38 12.91 4.60 -2.06
C GLN A 38 13.84 4.56 -0.84
N LEU A 39 13.42 3.90 0.24
CA LEU A 39 14.32 3.60 1.34
C LEU A 39 15.39 2.62 0.83
N PRO A 40 16.67 2.80 1.19
CA PRO A 40 17.74 1.90 0.77
C PRO A 40 17.37 0.44 1.06
N VAL A 41 17.58 -0.43 0.08
CA VAL A 41 17.39 -1.88 0.21
C VAL A 41 18.61 -2.45 0.91
N GLU A 42 18.74 -2.19 2.20
CA GLU A 42 19.64 -2.95 3.05
C GLU A 42 18.87 -4.12 3.66
N ASP A 43 19.57 -5.24 3.77
CA ASP A 43 19.12 -6.57 4.16
C ASP A 43 17.91 -6.51 5.11
N LEU A 44 16.78 -7.08 4.66
CA LEU A 44 15.54 -7.12 5.42
C LEU A 44 15.81 -7.91 6.70
N GLY A 45 16.20 -7.19 7.75
CA GLY A 45 16.55 -7.77 9.02
C GLY A 45 15.46 -8.69 9.55
N PRO A 46 15.78 -9.52 10.55
CA PRO A 46 14.80 -10.41 11.15
C PRO A 46 13.55 -9.63 11.49
N LYS A 47 12.40 -10.18 11.10
CA LYS A 47 11.08 -9.64 11.40
C LYS A 47 11.06 -9.17 12.86
N PRO A 48 10.65 -7.92 13.14
CA PRO A 48 10.60 -7.41 14.50
C PRO A 48 9.86 -8.39 15.41
N GLU A 49 10.40 -8.64 16.60
CA GLU A 49 9.66 -9.39 17.61
C GLU A 49 8.34 -8.68 17.86
N VAL A 50 7.25 -9.40 17.65
CA VAL A 50 5.91 -8.86 17.78
C VAL A 50 5.66 -8.67 19.28
N GLY A 51 5.45 -7.43 19.71
CA GLY A 51 4.98 -7.15 21.06
C GLY A 51 3.68 -7.92 21.38
N PRO A 52 3.34 -8.11 22.67
CA PRO A 52 2.12 -8.80 23.05
C PRO A 52 0.91 -8.16 22.34
N ILE A 53 0.23 -8.97 21.53
CA ILE A 53 -0.91 -8.52 20.73
C ILE A 53 -1.93 -7.90 21.68
N PRO A 54 -2.32 -6.61 21.49
CA PRO A 54 -3.36 -6.03 22.32
C PRO A 54 -4.61 -6.91 22.22
N PRO A 55 -5.28 -7.25 23.34
CA PRO A 55 -6.40 -8.17 23.34
C PRO A 55 -7.41 -7.78 22.27
N ARG A 56 -7.65 -8.67 21.29
CA ARG A 56 -8.75 -8.47 20.35
C ARG A 56 -10.04 -8.47 21.16
N ASP A 57 -10.84 -7.41 21.05
CA ASP A 57 -12.21 -7.45 21.56
C ASP A 57 -12.89 -8.73 21.04
N PRO A 58 -13.68 -9.42 21.88
CA PRO A 58 -14.33 -10.64 21.46
C PRO A 58 -15.21 -10.40 20.23
N PRO A 59 -15.25 -11.34 19.27
CA PRO A 59 -15.84 -11.15 17.93
C PRO A 59 -17.33 -10.81 17.92
N HIS A 60 -18.04 -10.95 19.04
CA HIS A 60 -19.45 -10.59 19.18
C HIS A 60 -19.69 -9.12 19.61
N MET A 61 -18.63 -8.34 19.84
CA MET A 61 -18.74 -6.97 20.38
C MET A 61 -18.30 -5.86 19.41
N ARG A 62 -17.87 -6.19 18.19
CA ARG A 62 -17.48 -5.16 17.20
C ARG A 62 -17.77 -5.56 15.76
N PRO A 63 -18.00 -4.59 14.85
CA PRO A 63 -18.10 -4.84 13.42
C PRO A 63 -16.80 -5.45 12.86
N ALA A 64 -16.93 -6.41 11.93
CA ALA A 64 -15.78 -7.01 11.26
C ALA A 64 -15.07 -5.99 10.36
N ARG A 65 -13.74 -5.90 10.47
CA ARG A 65 -12.92 -5.04 9.62
C ARG A 65 -12.23 -5.88 8.55
N ILE A 66 -12.65 -5.72 7.31
CA ILE A 66 -12.15 -6.50 6.17
C ILE A 66 -11.31 -5.60 5.26
N LEU A 67 -10.10 -6.02 4.94
CA LEU A 67 -9.25 -5.42 3.91
C LEU A 67 -9.28 -6.31 2.66
N SER A 68 -9.76 -5.76 1.54
CA SER A 68 -9.74 -6.43 0.23
C SER A 68 -8.75 -5.73 -0.70
N LEU A 69 -7.89 -6.51 -1.34
CA LEU A 69 -6.85 -6.04 -2.24
C LEU A 69 -7.02 -6.62 -3.64
N ASP A 70 -7.30 -5.77 -4.61
CA ASP A 70 -7.47 -6.18 -6.00
C ASP A 70 -6.14 -6.43 -6.71
N GLY A 71 -6.18 -7.29 -7.72
CA GLY A 71 -5.05 -7.56 -8.61
C GLY A 71 -4.85 -6.44 -9.61
N GLY A 72 -3.61 -5.97 -9.77
CA GLY A 72 -3.30 -4.82 -10.64
C GLY A 72 -1.94 -4.86 -11.32
N GLY A 73 -1.15 -5.92 -11.12
CA GLY A 73 0.25 -5.96 -11.56
C GLY A 73 1.05 -4.85 -10.86
N VAL A 74 1.95 -4.18 -11.58
CA VAL A 74 2.75 -3.07 -11.02
C VAL A 74 1.89 -1.94 -10.42
N ARG A 75 0.66 -1.74 -10.93
CA ARG A 75 -0.27 -0.71 -10.42
C ARG A 75 -0.80 -1.01 -9.01
N GLY A 76 -0.70 -2.26 -8.55
CA GLY A 76 -1.03 -2.67 -7.18
C GLY A 76 -0.20 -1.95 -6.11
N TYR A 77 0.95 -1.38 -6.48
CA TYR A 77 1.76 -0.53 -5.62
C TYR A 77 0.96 0.65 -5.05
N SER A 78 0.05 1.23 -5.83
CA SER A 78 -0.79 2.34 -5.38
C SER A 78 -1.68 1.96 -4.19
N ALA A 79 -2.20 0.74 -4.15
CA ALA A 79 -3.01 0.24 -3.04
C ALA A 79 -2.20 0.15 -1.74
N LEU A 80 -0.93 -0.27 -1.81
CA LEU A 80 -0.04 -0.28 -0.64
C LEU A 80 0.30 1.13 -0.14
N ILE A 81 0.46 2.11 -1.04
CA ILE A 81 0.66 3.51 -0.64
C ILE A 81 -0.58 4.10 0.04
N ILE A 82 -1.77 3.81 -0.49
CA ILE A 82 -3.04 4.22 0.14
C ILE A 82 -3.16 3.57 1.52
N LEU A 83 -2.86 2.28 1.64
CA LEU A 83 -2.87 1.56 2.90
C LEU A 83 -1.86 2.13 3.88
N GLN A 84 -0.65 2.49 3.45
CA GLN A 84 0.37 3.11 4.29
C GLN A 84 -0.14 4.42 4.89
N ALA A 85 -0.73 5.28 4.07
CA ALA A 85 -1.31 6.54 4.54
C ALA A 85 -2.48 6.30 5.52
N PHE A 86 -3.30 5.27 5.30
CA PHE A 86 -4.36 4.88 6.24
C PHE A 86 -3.78 4.42 7.59
N MET A 87 -2.81 3.49 7.57
CA MET A 87 -2.22 2.96 8.81
C MET A 87 -1.46 4.03 9.61
N LEU A 88 -0.80 4.98 8.94
CA LEU A 88 -0.17 6.13 9.60
C LEU A 88 -1.20 7.03 10.30
N ARG A 89 -2.32 7.34 9.64
CA ARG A 89 -3.40 8.12 10.26
C ARG A 89 -4.03 7.38 11.43
N LEU A 90 -4.19 6.06 11.31
CA LEU A 90 -4.68 5.22 12.38
C LEU A 90 -3.76 5.24 13.60
N LYS A 91 -2.44 5.14 13.39
CA LYS A 91 -1.43 5.25 14.46
C LYS A 91 -1.57 6.55 15.25
N ILE A 92 -1.71 7.68 14.53
CA ILE A 92 -1.94 9.00 15.13
C ILE A 92 -3.27 9.03 15.89
N PHE A 93 -4.35 8.54 15.28
CA PHE A 93 -5.68 8.54 15.88
C PHE A 93 -5.75 7.74 17.17
N LEU A 94 -5.04 6.60 17.24
CA LEU A 94 -4.98 5.76 18.44
C LEU A 94 -3.90 6.20 19.43
N ASN A 95 -3.16 7.27 19.14
CA ASN A 95 -2.05 7.76 19.95
C ASN A 95 -1.04 6.64 20.32
N SER A 96 -0.72 5.81 19.33
CA SER A 96 0.21 4.68 19.48
C SER A 96 1.63 5.09 19.11
N GLU A 97 2.59 4.83 20.00
CA GLU A 97 4.02 5.01 19.73
C GLU A 97 4.56 3.92 18.77
N GLU A 98 4.02 2.71 18.89
CA GLU A 98 4.38 1.56 18.06
C GLU A 98 3.62 1.52 16.73
N ASP A 99 4.22 0.86 15.74
CA ASP A 99 3.57 0.63 14.44
C ASP A 99 2.46 -0.40 14.56
N ILE A 100 1.28 -0.04 14.05
CA ILE A 100 0.13 -0.93 14.01
C ILE A 100 0.22 -1.75 12.73
N LEU A 101 0.29 -3.08 12.86
CA LEU A 101 0.29 -3.97 11.71
C LEU A 101 -1.12 -4.11 11.13
N PRO A 102 -1.26 -4.22 9.79
CA PRO A 102 -2.55 -4.51 9.19
C PRO A 102 -3.19 -5.79 9.74
N ALA A 103 -2.39 -6.82 10.06
CA ALA A 103 -2.87 -8.06 10.65
C ALA A 103 -3.46 -7.92 12.07
N ASP A 104 -3.14 -6.84 12.79
CA ASP A 104 -3.66 -6.56 14.12
C ASP A 104 -4.93 -5.70 14.06
N TYR A 105 -5.07 -4.90 13.01
CA TYR A 105 -6.24 -4.07 12.80
C TYR A 105 -7.36 -4.79 12.04
N PHE A 106 -7.05 -5.46 10.93
CA PHE A 106 -8.05 -6.12 10.10
C PHE A 106 -8.29 -7.56 10.56
N ASP A 107 -9.56 -7.95 10.64
CA ASP A 107 -9.99 -9.30 11.00
C ASP A 107 -9.85 -10.28 9.84
N LEU A 108 -9.92 -9.77 8.63
CA LEU A 108 -9.69 -10.54 7.41
C LEU A 108 -8.95 -9.68 6.40
N ILE A 109 -7.88 -10.23 5.83
CA ILE A 109 -7.17 -9.65 4.69
C ILE A 109 -7.27 -10.63 3.54
N ILE A 110 -7.90 -10.21 2.45
CA ILE A 110 -8.09 -11.00 1.23
C ILE A 110 -7.57 -10.25 0.02
N GLY A 111 -7.26 -10.99 -1.04
CA GLY A 111 -6.94 -10.38 -2.31
C GLY A 111 -6.80 -11.39 -3.44
N THR A 112 -6.84 -10.87 -4.67
CA THR A 112 -6.82 -11.67 -5.90
C THR A 112 -5.60 -11.32 -6.75
N SER A 113 -4.97 -12.32 -7.39
CA SER A 113 -3.74 -12.13 -8.19
C SER A 113 -2.64 -11.46 -7.36
N THR A 114 -2.04 -10.34 -7.82
CA THR A 114 -1.03 -9.62 -7.03
C THR A 114 -1.57 -9.10 -5.70
N GLY A 115 -2.89 -8.88 -5.58
CA GLY A 115 -3.57 -8.61 -4.32
C GLY A 115 -3.49 -9.74 -3.31
N GLY A 116 -3.48 -11.00 -3.78
CA GLY A 116 -3.28 -12.17 -2.91
C GLY A 116 -1.87 -12.24 -2.34
N ILE A 117 -0.87 -11.85 -3.13
CA ILE A 117 0.52 -11.73 -2.66
C ILE A 117 0.62 -10.66 -1.57
N MET A 118 0.01 -9.49 -1.79
CA MET A 118 -0.07 -8.42 -0.79
C MET A 118 -0.81 -8.89 0.48
N ALA A 119 -1.91 -9.63 0.33
CA ALA A 119 -2.65 -10.20 1.47
C ALA A 119 -1.79 -11.19 2.29
N LEU A 120 -0.98 -12.03 1.64
CA LEU A 120 -0.04 -12.91 2.32
C LEU A 120 1.05 -12.14 3.08
N MET A 121 1.64 -11.12 2.46
CA MET A 121 2.66 -10.27 3.09
C MET A 121 2.10 -9.57 4.34
N LEU A 122 0.97 -8.90 4.22
CA LEU A 122 0.40 -8.06 5.27
C LEU A 122 -0.29 -8.90 6.36
N GLY A 123 -0.99 -9.97 5.98
CA GLY A 123 -1.74 -10.83 6.89
C GLY A 123 -0.92 -11.97 7.46
N ARG A 124 -0.52 -12.92 6.61
CA ARG A 124 0.09 -14.19 7.07
C ARG A 124 1.53 -14.01 7.55
N LEU A 125 2.33 -13.23 6.82
CA LEU A 125 3.70 -12.92 7.19
C LEU A 125 3.78 -11.79 8.22
N ARG A 126 2.68 -11.03 8.39
CA ARG A 126 2.56 -9.90 9.32
C ARG A 126 3.66 -8.87 9.10
N MET A 127 3.92 -8.53 7.84
CA MET A 127 4.83 -7.45 7.46
C MET A 127 4.22 -6.10 7.82
N THR A 128 5.08 -5.12 8.12
CA THR A 128 4.67 -3.72 8.08
C THR A 128 4.26 -3.35 6.64
N VAL A 129 3.49 -2.28 6.48
CA VAL A 129 3.14 -1.81 5.12
C VAL A 129 4.41 -1.39 4.36
N ASN A 130 5.41 -0.84 5.07
CA ASN A 130 6.69 -0.44 4.48
C ASN A 130 7.48 -1.63 3.93
N ASP A 131 7.54 -2.73 4.67
CA ASP A 131 8.26 -3.93 4.24
C ASP A 131 7.51 -4.63 3.10
N ALA A 132 6.17 -4.61 3.12
CA ALA A 132 5.37 -5.10 2.01
C ALA A 132 5.60 -4.28 0.73
N ILE A 133 5.69 -2.95 0.82
CA ILE A 133 6.02 -2.04 -0.30
C ILE A 133 7.38 -2.43 -0.90
N LYS A 134 8.42 -2.53 -0.06
CA LYS A 134 9.78 -2.90 -0.51
C LYS A 134 9.79 -4.27 -1.18
N SER A 135 9.16 -5.25 -0.54
CA SER A 135 9.07 -6.63 -1.04
C SER A 135 8.31 -6.69 -2.37
N TYR A 136 7.23 -5.92 -2.50
CA TYR A 136 6.44 -5.85 -3.72
C TYR A 136 7.20 -5.22 -4.88
N GLN A 137 7.98 -4.16 -4.61
CA GLN A 137 8.85 -3.55 -5.63
C GLN A 137 9.89 -4.54 -6.14
N LEU A 138 10.59 -5.24 -5.24
CA LEU A 138 11.58 -6.27 -5.59
C LEU A 138 10.97 -7.44 -6.37
N LEU A 139 9.75 -7.85 -6.01
CA LEU A 139 9.03 -8.90 -6.71
C LEU A 139 8.61 -8.43 -8.11
N SER A 140 8.08 -7.21 -8.20
CA SER A 140 7.60 -6.63 -9.45
C SER A 140 8.72 -6.45 -10.48
N SER A 141 9.92 -6.08 -10.05
CA SER A 141 11.08 -5.92 -10.95
C SER A 141 11.61 -7.25 -11.49
N LYS A 142 11.36 -8.37 -10.79
CA LYS A 142 11.80 -9.70 -11.22
C LYS A 142 10.76 -10.47 -12.04
N ILE A 143 9.47 -10.25 -11.76
CA ILE A 143 8.39 -11.10 -12.28
C ILE A 143 7.51 -10.38 -13.29
N LEU A 144 7.37 -9.05 -13.20
CA LEU A 144 6.41 -8.28 -14.00
C LEU A 144 7.05 -7.47 -15.14
N VAL A 145 8.37 -7.61 -15.34
CA VAL A 145 9.05 -7.08 -16.53
C VAL A 145 8.77 -8.04 -17.68
N VAL A 146 8.11 -7.53 -18.72
CA VAL A 146 7.95 -8.22 -20.00
C VAL A 146 9.15 -7.77 -20.85
N GLU A 147 10.00 -8.72 -21.28
CA GLU A 147 11.01 -8.45 -22.32
C GLU A 147 10.35 -8.08 -23.65
#